data_AF-A0A202BYG9-F1
#
_entry.id   AF-A0A202BYG9-F1
#
_cell.length_a   1.000
_cell.length_b   1.000
_cell.length_c   1.000
_cell.angle_alpha   90.00
_cell.angle_beta   90.00
_cell.angle_gamma   90.00
#
_symmetry.space_group_name_H-M   'P 1'
#
loop_
_entity.id
_entity.type
_entity.pdbx_description
1 polymer ?
#
loop_
_entity_poly.entity_id
_entity_poly.type
_entity_poly.pdbx_seq_one_letter_code
_entity_poly.pdbx_strand_id
1 'polypeptide(L)'
;MEISSVKGIFLRYILMPLFAVIMMVILGIIRKNKPAIKIKTIIIYVLLCSLCLAIPGIFGFAGNLFNPYWYLIAQIIYLILGIIHVNLSDRYFKKHFSSTTKSILFESILSLTCIGFGGYLFYLIFGWMSRGTGYPIMAATSIFIFIVPLVFHYCYVQLISIPVDIYKTWRYSPEQKLPDFEGADFDRLMVLNVELSKNLEDSNRFRIKAKTLPTGITFGDWFYRVVDDYNHKNPNSVIHLTDETRESYYWIFYTKKSFFSFRKYIDFDQDITENRISENDVVICKRVIQHEEEGVRKPQQNTI
;
A
#
# COMPACT_ATOMS: atom_id res chain seq x y z
N MET A 1 -9.51 30.90 -38.43
CA MET A 1 -10.78 31.23 -39.10
C MET A 1 -11.50 29.91 -39.36
N GLU A 2 -12.34 29.47 -38.41
CA GLU A 2 -13.38 28.44 -38.55
C GLU A 2 -14.33 28.65 -37.36
N ILE A 3 -15.27 29.58 -37.50
CA ILE A 3 -16.38 29.80 -36.56
C ILE A 3 -17.66 29.09 -37.10
N SER A 4 -17.53 28.24 -38.13
CA SER A 4 -18.64 27.83 -38.99
C SER A 4 -19.26 26.46 -38.71
N SER A 5 -18.83 25.73 -37.67
CA SER A 5 -19.48 24.46 -37.31
C SER A 5 -20.03 24.51 -35.89
N VAL A 6 -21.34 24.27 -35.75
CA VAL A 6 -22.02 24.06 -34.46
C VAL A 6 -21.27 23.05 -33.59
N LYS A 7 -20.66 22.03 -34.22
CA LYS A 7 -19.81 21.04 -33.55
C LYS A 7 -18.60 21.68 -32.85
N GLY A 8 -17.94 22.63 -33.50
CA GLY A 8 -16.75 23.31 -32.95
C GLY A 8 -17.08 24.22 -31.76
N ILE A 9 -18.21 24.94 -31.82
CA ILE A 9 -18.69 25.76 -30.69
C ILE A 9 -19.07 24.85 -29.51
N PHE A 10 -19.80 23.76 -29.79
CA PHE A 10 -20.20 22.80 -28.77
C PHE A 10 -19.00 22.19 -28.05
N LEU A 11 -18.03 21.66 -28.80
CA LEU A 11 -16.83 21.02 -28.23
C LEU A 11 -15.98 22.00 -27.44
N ARG A 12 -15.84 23.23 -27.92
CA ARG A 12 -14.94 24.22 -27.32
C ARG A 12 -15.51 24.91 -26.09
N TYR A 13 -16.81 25.24 -26.08
CA TYR A 13 -17.39 26.09 -25.04
C TYR A 13 -18.47 25.41 -24.18
N ILE A 14 -19.16 24.39 -24.70
CA ILE A 14 -20.34 23.80 -24.03
C ILE A 14 -19.99 22.49 -23.31
N LEU A 15 -19.09 21.69 -23.88
CA LEU A 15 -18.77 20.37 -23.37
C LEU A 15 -18.25 20.38 -21.92
N MET A 16 -17.31 21.26 -21.58
CA MET A 16 -16.72 21.30 -20.24
C MET A 16 -17.67 21.85 -19.16
N PRO A 17 -18.46 22.91 -19.41
CA PRO A 17 -19.55 23.30 -18.51
C PRO A 17 -20.60 22.20 -18.32
N LEU A 18 -20.99 21.50 -19.40
CA LEU A 18 -21.91 20.37 -19.31
C LEU A 18 -21.35 19.24 -18.45
N PHE A 19 -20.08 18.89 -18.64
CA PHE A 19 -19.37 17.94 -17.78
C PHE A 19 -19.41 18.37 -16.31
N ALA A 20 -19.11 19.63 -16.01
CA ALA A 20 -19.17 20.14 -14.65
C ALA A 20 -20.58 20.04 -14.04
N VAL A 21 -21.64 20.35 -14.81
CA VAL A 21 -23.03 20.19 -14.38
C VAL A 21 -23.35 18.73 -14.06
N ILE A 22 -22.97 17.80 -14.94
CA ILE A 22 -23.17 16.35 -14.72
C ILE A 22 -22.47 15.91 -13.43
N MET A 23 -21.21 16.30 -13.25
CA MET A 23 -20.44 15.96 -12.05
C MET A 23 -21.05 16.55 -10.78
N MET A 24 -21.60 17.77 -10.86
CA MET A 24 -22.32 18.40 -9.76
C MET A 24 -23.61 17.67 -9.38
N VAL A 25 -24.33 17.11 -10.36
CA VAL A 25 -25.48 16.23 -10.11
C VAL A 25 -25.03 14.97 -9.38
N ILE A 26 -23.93 14.33 -9.82
CA ILE A 26 -23.37 13.14 -9.17
C ILE A 26 -22.96 13.45 -7.71
N LEU A 27 -22.27 14.57 -7.47
CA LEU A 27 -21.93 15.04 -6.13
C LEU A 27 -23.18 15.27 -5.28
N GLY A 28 -24.24 15.82 -5.86
CA GLY A 28 -25.55 15.98 -5.22
C GLY A 28 -26.17 14.65 -4.79
N ILE A 29 -26.08 13.61 -5.63
CA ILE A 29 -26.59 12.26 -5.35
C ILE A 29 -25.80 11.60 -4.21
N ILE A 30 -24.46 11.64 -4.27
CA ILE A 30 -23.60 11.04 -3.23
C ILE A 30 -23.84 11.69 -1.87
N ARG A 31 -24.08 13.00 -1.87
CA ARG A 31 -24.37 13.80 -0.68
C ARG A 31 -25.80 13.63 -0.16
N LYS A 32 -26.74 13.00 -0.88
CA LYS A 32 -28.18 12.98 -0.56
C LYS A 32 -28.49 12.62 0.90
N ASN A 33 -27.72 11.70 1.48
CA ASN A 33 -27.89 11.22 2.85
C ASN A 33 -27.04 11.98 3.90
N LYS A 34 -26.49 13.16 3.53
CA LYS A 34 -25.56 13.96 4.33
C LYS A 34 -26.04 15.42 4.40
N PRO A 35 -26.99 15.74 5.30
CA PRO A 35 -27.58 17.08 5.39
C PRO A 35 -26.59 18.17 5.84
N ALA A 36 -25.53 17.79 6.56
CA ALA A 36 -24.49 18.71 7.04
C ALA A 36 -23.72 19.40 5.90
N ILE A 37 -23.52 18.69 4.79
CA ILE A 37 -22.96 19.29 3.58
C ILE A 37 -24.12 19.99 2.87
N LYS A 38 -24.00 21.26 2.50
CA LYS A 38 -25.00 21.98 1.68
C LYS A 38 -24.57 21.99 0.22
N ILE A 39 -25.50 21.83 -0.73
CA ILE A 39 -25.14 21.88 -2.18
C ILE A 39 -24.50 23.21 -2.55
N LYS A 40 -24.97 24.31 -1.94
CA LYS A 40 -24.40 25.65 -2.12
C LYS A 40 -22.91 25.70 -1.75
N THR A 41 -22.51 25.00 -0.68
CA THR A 41 -21.10 24.90 -0.28
C THR A 41 -20.27 24.18 -1.35
N ILE A 42 -20.78 23.09 -1.93
CA ILE A 42 -20.09 22.38 -3.02
C ILE A 42 -19.96 23.27 -4.25
N ILE A 43 -21.03 23.98 -4.65
CA ILE A 43 -21.01 24.90 -5.78
C ILE A 43 -19.95 25.99 -5.58
N ILE A 44 -19.98 26.67 -4.42
CA ILE A 44 -19.03 27.73 -4.08
C ILE A 44 -17.60 27.18 -4.08
N TYR A 45 -17.40 25.99 -3.50
CA TYR A 45 -16.10 25.33 -3.47
C TYR A 45 -15.56 25.07 -4.87
N VAL A 46 -16.35 24.44 -5.74
CA VAL A 46 -15.95 24.11 -7.11
C VAL A 46 -15.64 25.39 -7.90
N LEU A 47 -16.47 26.43 -7.79
CA LEU A 47 -16.25 27.70 -8.48
C LEU A 47 -14.95 28.38 -8.01
N LEU A 48 -14.74 28.51 -6.71
CA LEU A 48 -13.53 29.15 -6.16
C LEU A 48 -12.28 28.33 -6.47
N CYS A 49 -12.33 27.01 -6.26
CA CYS A 49 -11.20 26.13 -6.55
C CYS A 49 -10.85 26.16 -8.04
N SER A 50 -11.84 26.07 -8.93
CA SER A 50 -11.61 26.11 -10.38
C SER A 50 -11.05 27.45 -10.82
N LEU A 51 -11.50 28.55 -10.21
CA LEU A 51 -10.95 29.88 -10.49
C LEU A 51 -9.49 29.98 -10.06
N CYS A 52 -9.14 29.49 -8.86
CA CYS A 52 -7.75 29.41 -8.40
C CYS A 52 -6.89 28.56 -9.34
N LEU A 53 -7.42 27.43 -9.81
CA LEU A 53 -6.74 26.57 -10.78
C LEU A 53 -6.58 27.22 -12.16
N ALA A 54 -7.40 28.21 -12.50
CA ALA A 54 -7.28 28.91 -13.78
C ALA A 54 -6.19 30.00 -13.77
N ILE A 55 -5.77 30.49 -12.59
CA ILE A 55 -4.83 31.61 -12.45
C ILE A 55 -3.51 31.40 -13.21
N PRO A 56 -2.84 30.23 -13.14
CA PRO A 56 -1.61 30.00 -13.90
C PRO A 56 -1.80 30.12 -15.42
N GLY A 57 -3.03 30.10 -15.93
CA GLY A 57 -3.34 30.38 -17.34
C GLY A 57 -2.94 31.78 -17.79
N ILE A 58 -2.82 32.73 -16.85
CA ILE A 58 -2.33 34.09 -17.13
C ILE A 58 -0.90 34.06 -17.68
N PHE A 59 -0.08 33.09 -17.26
CA PHE A 59 1.28 32.88 -17.79
C PHE A 59 1.32 32.50 -19.27
N GLY A 60 0.15 32.31 -19.90
CA GLY A 60 0.02 32.25 -21.35
C GLY A 60 0.58 33.47 -22.08
N PHE A 61 0.82 34.61 -21.42
CA PHE A 61 1.56 35.74 -22.01
C PHE A 61 2.94 35.34 -22.55
N ALA A 62 3.55 34.27 -22.00
CA ALA A 62 4.84 33.76 -22.44
C ALA A 62 4.78 32.94 -23.75
N GLY A 63 3.57 32.63 -24.25
CA GLY A 63 3.36 31.89 -25.49
C GLY A 63 4.09 30.54 -25.50
N ASN A 64 4.99 30.35 -26.47
CA ASN A 64 5.77 29.11 -26.61
C ASN A 64 6.77 28.88 -25.47
N LEU A 65 7.24 29.96 -24.80
CA LEU A 65 8.16 29.85 -23.67
C LEU A 65 7.49 29.31 -22.40
N PHE A 66 6.16 29.10 -22.45
CA PHE A 66 5.46 28.44 -21.35
C PHE A 66 6.06 27.06 -21.06
N ASN A 67 6.46 26.34 -22.10
CA ASN A 67 7.16 25.05 -21.98
C ASN A 67 8.68 25.27 -22.16
N PRO A 68 9.55 24.81 -21.24
CA PRO A 68 9.25 24.02 -20.03
C PRO A 68 9.09 24.84 -18.74
N TYR A 69 9.62 26.07 -18.68
CA TYR A 69 9.83 26.75 -17.39
C TYR A 69 8.53 27.14 -16.67
N TRP A 70 7.60 27.83 -17.34
CA TRP A 70 6.32 28.21 -16.73
C TRP A 70 5.40 27.02 -16.48
N TYR A 71 5.54 25.96 -17.29
CA TYR A 71 4.86 24.69 -17.08
C TYR A 71 5.26 24.06 -15.75
N LEU A 72 6.57 23.97 -15.46
CA LEU A 72 7.08 23.46 -14.18
C LEU A 72 6.66 24.34 -13.00
N ILE A 73 6.69 25.66 -13.16
CA ILE A 73 6.22 26.60 -12.13
C ILE A 73 4.72 26.39 -11.87
N ALA A 74 3.90 26.24 -12.93
CA ALA A 74 2.48 25.95 -12.80
C ALA A 74 2.25 24.62 -12.05
N GLN A 75 3.03 23.58 -12.34
CA GLN A 75 2.97 22.31 -11.61
C GLN A 75 3.26 22.47 -10.12
N ILE A 76 4.25 23.28 -9.74
CA ILE A 76 4.55 23.57 -8.32
C ILE A 76 3.37 24.29 -7.66
N ILE A 77 2.77 25.29 -8.33
CA ILE A 77 1.57 25.99 -7.85
C ILE A 77 0.41 24.99 -7.66
N TYR A 78 0.18 24.11 -8.62
CA TYR A 78 -0.87 23.10 -8.53
C TYR A 78 -0.63 22.07 -7.43
N LEU A 79 0.62 21.72 -7.15
CA LEU A 79 0.96 20.85 -6.02
C LEU A 79 0.56 21.51 -4.69
N ILE A 80 0.91 22.78 -4.51
CA ILE A 80 0.55 23.55 -3.30
C ILE A 80 -0.98 23.66 -3.18
N LEU A 81 -1.67 24.01 -4.28
CA LEU A 81 -3.13 24.07 -4.30
C LEU A 81 -3.76 22.70 -4.01
N GLY A 82 -3.17 21.61 -4.47
CA GLY A 82 -3.61 20.24 -4.18
C GLY A 82 -3.51 19.90 -2.69
N ILE A 83 -2.42 20.30 -2.03
CA ILE A 83 -2.26 20.13 -0.57
C ILE A 83 -3.34 20.92 0.18
N ILE A 84 -3.56 22.18 -0.21
CA ILE A 84 -4.61 23.03 0.37
C ILE A 84 -6.00 22.41 0.15
N HIS A 85 -6.26 21.88 -1.05
CA HIS A 85 -7.51 21.21 -1.41
C HIS A 85 -7.79 19.98 -0.56
N VAL A 86 -6.80 19.11 -0.33
CA VAL A 86 -6.97 17.93 0.54
C VAL A 86 -7.30 18.34 1.99
N ASN A 87 -6.65 19.38 2.51
CA ASN A 87 -6.91 19.87 3.86
C ASN A 87 -8.31 20.50 3.99
N LEU A 88 -8.74 21.26 2.98
CA LEU A 88 -10.07 21.86 2.93
C LEU A 88 -11.15 20.79 2.73
N SER A 89 -10.93 19.82 1.85
CA SER A 89 -11.89 18.73 1.59
C SER A 89 -12.12 17.89 2.84
N ASP A 90 -11.06 17.63 3.60
CA ASP A 90 -11.12 16.89 4.86
C ASP A 90 -11.99 17.64 5.89
N ARG A 91 -11.74 18.95 6.04
CA ARG A 91 -12.43 19.83 6.99
C ARG A 91 -13.91 20.06 6.66
N TYR A 92 -14.24 20.32 5.39
CA TYR A 92 -15.61 20.70 4.99
C TYR A 92 -16.50 19.51 4.62
N PHE A 93 -15.93 18.40 4.15
CA PHE A 93 -16.71 17.29 3.58
C PHE A 93 -16.43 15.95 4.25
N LYS A 94 -15.16 15.50 4.30
CA LYS A 94 -14.81 14.15 4.77
C LYS A 94 -15.31 13.85 6.17
N LYS A 95 -15.23 14.82 7.10
CA LYS A 95 -15.71 14.68 8.48
C LYS A 95 -17.18 14.22 8.59
N HIS A 96 -17.99 14.41 7.55
CA HIS A 96 -19.40 14.02 7.53
C HIS A 96 -19.64 12.62 6.94
N PHE A 97 -18.63 11.99 6.33
CA PHE A 97 -18.72 10.64 5.80
C PHE A 97 -18.27 9.62 6.85
N SER A 98 -19.08 8.59 7.06
CA SER A 98 -18.77 7.46 7.96
C SER A 98 -18.04 6.31 7.27
N SER A 99 -18.08 6.27 5.93
CA SER A 99 -17.47 5.22 5.13
C SER A 99 -16.33 5.82 4.31
N THR A 100 -15.14 5.24 4.47
CA THR A 100 -13.91 5.64 3.77
C THR A 100 -14.10 5.60 2.25
N THR A 101 -14.72 4.55 1.71
CA THR A 101 -15.00 4.41 0.27
C THR A 101 -15.86 5.55 -0.28
N LYS A 102 -16.89 5.97 0.47
CA LYS A 102 -17.77 7.08 0.05
C LYS A 102 -17.05 8.42 0.11
N SER A 103 -16.17 8.63 1.08
CA SER A 103 -15.34 9.84 1.16
C SER A 103 -14.36 9.90 -0.02
N ILE A 104 -13.65 8.80 -0.29
CA ILE A 104 -12.73 8.68 -1.44
C ILE A 104 -13.47 9.00 -2.74
N LEU A 105 -14.63 8.38 -2.96
CA LEU A 105 -15.42 8.61 -4.17
C LEU A 105 -15.86 10.07 -4.29
N PHE A 106 -16.39 10.65 -3.22
CA PHE A 106 -16.84 12.04 -3.20
C PHE A 106 -15.70 13.02 -3.50
N GLU A 107 -14.57 12.89 -2.80
CA GLU A 107 -13.40 13.75 -2.98
C GLU A 107 -12.74 13.57 -4.35
N SER A 108 -12.74 12.35 -4.89
CA SER A 108 -12.23 12.08 -6.24
C SER A 108 -13.07 12.79 -7.30
N ILE A 109 -14.40 12.68 -7.21
CA ILE A 109 -15.33 13.34 -8.13
C ILE A 109 -15.23 14.87 -7.98
N LEU A 110 -15.15 15.38 -6.74
CA LEU A 110 -14.97 16.80 -6.46
C LEU A 110 -13.69 17.34 -7.11
N SER A 111 -12.56 16.64 -6.92
CA SER A 111 -11.27 17.00 -7.48
C SER A 111 -11.28 16.98 -9.00
N LEU A 112 -11.87 15.94 -9.61
CA LEU A 112 -11.99 15.82 -11.05
C LEU A 112 -12.88 16.92 -11.65
N THR A 113 -13.91 17.33 -10.92
CA THR A 113 -14.78 18.46 -11.32
C THR A 113 -13.99 19.77 -11.31
N CYS A 114 -13.18 20.01 -10.27
CA CYS A 114 -12.33 21.20 -10.16
C CYS A 114 -11.25 21.21 -11.24
N ILE A 115 -10.62 20.07 -11.54
CA ILE A 115 -9.64 19.93 -12.63
C ILE A 115 -10.31 20.19 -13.98
N GLY A 116 -11.46 19.58 -14.26
CA GLY A 116 -12.15 19.72 -15.54
C GLY A 116 -12.60 21.15 -15.79
N PHE A 117 -13.28 21.77 -14.81
CA PHE A 117 -13.78 23.13 -14.94
C PHE A 117 -12.65 24.17 -14.84
N GLY A 118 -11.70 23.99 -13.93
CA GLY A 118 -10.52 24.86 -13.80
C GLY A 118 -9.60 24.79 -15.01
N GLY A 119 -9.37 23.58 -15.57
CA GLY A 119 -8.59 23.37 -16.79
C GLY A 119 -9.26 23.99 -18.02
N TYR A 120 -10.60 23.97 -18.08
CA TYR A 120 -11.36 24.69 -19.10
C TYR A 120 -11.17 26.21 -19.00
N LEU A 121 -11.31 26.78 -17.80
CA LEU A 121 -11.06 28.21 -17.57
C LEU A 121 -9.61 28.59 -17.89
N PHE A 122 -8.64 27.75 -17.47
CA PHE A 122 -7.24 27.89 -17.83
C PHE A 122 -7.07 27.95 -19.34
N TYR A 123 -7.68 27.03 -20.09
CA TYR A 123 -7.58 26.99 -21.56
C TYR A 123 -8.07 28.30 -22.19
N LEU A 124 -9.19 28.84 -21.72
CA LEU A 124 -9.73 30.11 -22.21
C LEU A 124 -8.81 31.29 -21.89
N ILE A 125 -8.36 31.40 -20.64
CA ILE A 125 -7.48 32.48 -20.19
C ILE A 125 -6.14 32.40 -20.94
N PHE A 126 -5.53 31.22 -20.99
CA PHE A 126 -4.26 31.01 -21.68
C PHE A 126 -4.38 31.38 -23.16
N GLY A 127 -5.39 30.85 -23.86
CA GLY A 127 -5.58 31.13 -25.28
C GLY A 127 -5.80 32.62 -25.59
N TRP A 128 -6.45 33.35 -24.66
CA TRP A 128 -6.61 34.79 -24.76
C TRP A 128 -5.30 35.54 -24.52
N MET A 129 -4.57 35.18 -23.45
CA MET A 129 -3.31 35.82 -23.07
C MET A 129 -2.19 35.58 -24.09
N SER A 130 -2.18 34.40 -24.70
CA SER A 130 -1.11 33.98 -25.59
C SER A 130 -1.24 34.53 -27.01
N ARG A 131 -2.37 35.19 -27.34
CA ARG A 131 -2.67 35.83 -28.63
C ARG A 131 -2.40 34.90 -29.84
N GLY A 132 -2.62 33.60 -29.67
CA GLY A 132 -2.40 32.58 -30.71
C GLY A 132 -0.96 32.05 -30.81
N THR A 133 -0.04 32.54 -29.97
CA THR A 133 1.29 31.93 -29.80
C THR A 133 1.22 30.94 -28.63
N GLY A 134 1.80 29.75 -28.73
CA GLY A 134 1.68 28.71 -27.69
C GLY A 134 0.54 27.71 -27.91
N TYR A 135 0.57 26.64 -27.10
CA TYR A 135 -0.31 25.50 -27.24
C TYR A 135 -1.14 25.29 -25.95
N PRO A 136 -2.35 25.87 -25.86
CA PRO A 136 -3.11 25.95 -24.60
C PRO A 136 -3.49 24.58 -24.01
N ILE A 137 -3.74 23.57 -24.85
CA ILE A 137 -4.14 22.23 -24.41
C ILE A 137 -2.99 21.54 -23.68
N MET A 138 -1.78 21.56 -24.25
CA MET A 138 -0.57 21.02 -23.60
C MET A 138 -0.27 21.81 -22.33
N ALA A 139 -0.38 23.14 -22.35
CA ALA A 139 -0.19 23.96 -21.16
C ALA A 139 -1.16 23.57 -20.04
N ALA A 140 -2.42 23.30 -20.36
CA ALA A 140 -3.45 22.89 -19.40
C ALA A 140 -3.12 21.57 -18.71
N THR A 141 -2.36 20.64 -19.34
CA THR A 141 -1.99 19.37 -18.71
C THR A 141 -1.16 19.51 -17.43
N SER A 142 -0.52 20.68 -17.21
CA SER A 142 0.18 20.97 -15.96
C SER A 142 -0.72 20.86 -14.72
N ILE A 143 -2.04 21.06 -14.89
CA ILE A 143 -3.04 20.96 -13.81
C ILE A 143 -3.13 19.57 -13.18
N PHE A 144 -2.74 18.50 -13.88
CA PHE A 144 -2.90 17.13 -13.37
C PHE A 144 -2.11 16.88 -12.08
N ILE A 145 -1.04 17.65 -11.82
CA ILE A 145 -0.29 17.58 -10.56
C ILE A 145 -1.17 17.92 -9.34
N PHE A 146 -2.27 18.65 -9.51
CA PHE A 146 -3.24 18.94 -8.46
C PHE A 146 -3.82 17.68 -7.80
N ILE A 147 -3.92 16.55 -8.51
CA ILE A 147 -4.48 15.31 -7.95
C ILE A 147 -3.47 14.53 -7.09
N VAL A 148 -2.17 14.80 -7.24
CA VAL A 148 -1.10 14.02 -6.60
C VAL A 148 -1.22 14.01 -5.08
N PRO A 149 -1.46 15.14 -4.38
CA PRO A 149 -1.64 15.14 -2.93
C PRO A 149 -2.82 14.29 -2.45
N LEU A 150 -3.92 14.25 -3.22
CA LEU A 150 -5.09 13.44 -2.89
C LEU A 150 -4.77 11.94 -2.97
N VAL A 151 -4.10 11.52 -4.05
CA VAL A 151 -3.66 10.13 -4.23
C VAL A 151 -2.69 9.75 -3.12
N PHE A 152 -1.71 10.60 -2.83
CA PHE A 152 -0.74 10.36 -1.76
C PHE A 152 -1.42 10.20 -0.40
N HIS A 153 -2.36 11.08 -0.04
CA HIS A 153 -3.11 11.01 1.21
C HIS A 153 -3.82 9.67 1.39
N TYR A 154 -4.55 9.21 0.37
CA TYR A 154 -5.28 7.95 0.46
C TYR A 154 -4.38 6.71 0.39
N CYS A 155 -3.29 6.76 -0.38
CA CYS A 155 -2.25 5.72 -0.33
C CYS A 155 -1.63 5.63 1.07
N TYR A 156 -1.33 6.77 1.70
CA TYR A 156 -0.79 6.82 3.05
C TYR A 156 -1.78 6.26 4.08
N VAL A 157 -3.05 6.68 4.03
CA VAL A 157 -4.11 6.15 4.90
C VAL A 157 -4.28 4.64 4.72
N GLN A 158 -4.21 4.14 3.48
CA GLN A 158 -4.30 2.70 3.23
C GLN A 158 -3.06 1.97 3.79
N LEU A 159 -1.86 2.53 3.62
CA LEU A 159 -0.62 1.95 4.12
C LEU A 159 -0.63 1.80 5.65
N ILE A 160 -1.04 2.84 6.38
CA ILE A 160 -1.11 2.78 7.85
C ILE A 160 -2.27 1.93 8.38
N SER A 161 -3.28 1.67 7.54
CA SER A 161 -4.42 0.82 7.90
C SER A 161 -4.12 -0.68 7.80
N ILE A 162 -2.98 -1.06 7.20
CA ILE A 162 -2.55 -2.45 7.14
C ILE A 162 -2.17 -2.89 8.55
N PRO A 163 -2.89 -3.86 9.15
CA PRO A 163 -2.53 -4.36 10.47
C PRO A 163 -1.15 -5.03 10.40
N VAL A 164 -0.40 -4.95 11.50
CA VAL A 164 0.84 -5.70 11.63
C VAL A 164 0.53 -7.20 11.67
N ASP A 165 1.28 -8.00 10.92
CA ASP A 165 1.11 -9.45 10.94
C ASP A 165 1.54 -10.00 12.30
N ILE A 166 0.59 -10.50 13.11
CA ILE A 166 0.87 -11.24 14.33
C ILE A 166 1.05 -12.71 13.93
N TYR A 167 2.30 -13.17 13.91
CA TYR A 167 2.64 -14.55 13.61
C TYR A 167 2.59 -15.39 14.89
N LYS A 168 2.03 -16.60 14.84
CA LYS A 168 2.26 -17.57 15.91
C LYS A 168 3.75 -17.94 15.91
N THR A 169 4.32 -18.09 17.10
CA THR A 169 5.70 -18.54 17.27
C THR A 169 5.75 -19.98 17.75
N TRP A 170 6.61 -20.76 17.11
CA TRP A 170 6.92 -22.12 17.54
C TRP A 170 8.01 -22.07 18.62
N ARG A 171 7.85 -22.87 19.68
CA ARG A 171 8.85 -23.03 20.74
C ARG A 171 9.15 -24.51 20.91
N TYR A 172 10.42 -24.83 21.13
CA TYR A 172 10.81 -26.18 21.51
C TYR A 172 10.28 -26.51 22.91
N SER A 173 9.70 -27.70 23.09
CA SER A 173 9.34 -28.23 24.41
C SER A 173 10.25 -29.41 24.74
N PRO A 174 10.89 -29.47 25.93
CA PRO A 174 11.68 -30.63 26.34
C PRO A 174 10.89 -31.95 26.40
N GLU A 175 9.57 -31.86 26.53
CA GLU A 175 8.65 -33.02 26.56
C GLU A 175 8.23 -33.47 25.15
N GLN A 176 8.62 -32.75 24.10
CA GLN A 176 8.23 -33.06 22.72
C GLN A 176 8.90 -34.36 22.27
N LYS A 177 8.08 -35.38 22.03
CA LYS A 177 8.52 -36.64 21.45
C LYS A 177 8.81 -36.44 19.97
N LEU A 178 9.80 -37.17 19.45
CA LEU A 178 10.02 -37.23 18.01
C LEU A 178 8.74 -37.78 17.34
N PRO A 179 8.28 -37.18 16.23
CA PRO A 179 7.10 -37.64 15.54
C PRO A 179 7.29 -39.09 15.11
N ASP A 180 6.27 -39.92 15.34
CA ASP A 180 6.27 -41.30 14.90
C ASP A 180 5.81 -41.37 13.43
N PHE A 181 6.52 -42.18 12.63
CA PHE A 181 6.28 -42.33 11.19
C PHE A 181 5.53 -43.63 10.87
N GLU A 182 4.95 -44.29 11.88
CA GLU A 182 4.09 -45.46 11.68
C GLU A 182 2.96 -45.15 10.69
N GLY A 183 3.00 -45.77 9.51
CA GLY A 183 2.01 -45.59 8.43
C GLY A 183 2.31 -44.47 7.42
N ALA A 184 3.50 -43.85 7.48
CA ALA A 184 3.89 -42.83 6.51
C ALA A 184 4.13 -43.38 5.09
N ASP A 185 3.55 -42.71 4.09
CA ASP A 185 3.76 -43.02 2.67
C ASP A 185 5.08 -42.42 2.16
N PHE A 186 6.16 -43.20 2.28
CA PHE A 186 7.51 -42.80 1.87
C PHE A 186 7.69 -42.65 0.35
N ASP A 187 6.71 -43.05 -0.47
CA ASP A 187 6.78 -42.87 -1.93
C ASP A 187 6.50 -41.42 -2.35
N ARG A 188 5.95 -40.59 -1.46
CA ARG A 188 5.60 -39.18 -1.72
C ARG A 188 6.53 -38.17 -1.06
N LEU A 189 7.77 -38.55 -0.77
CA LEU A 189 8.74 -37.63 -0.17
C LEU A 189 9.07 -36.46 -1.11
N MET A 190 9.10 -35.25 -0.56
CA MET A 190 9.57 -34.05 -1.25
C MET A 190 10.71 -33.39 -0.49
N VAL A 191 11.53 -32.60 -1.19
CA VAL A 191 12.69 -31.92 -0.62
C VAL A 191 12.38 -30.44 -0.40
N LEU A 192 12.66 -29.94 0.80
CA LEU A 192 12.60 -28.51 1.14
C LEU A 192 13.99 -27.96 1.45
N ASN A 193 14.19 -26.68 1.15
CA ASN A 193 15.40 -25.96 1.50
C ASN A 193 15.14 -25.10 2.74
N VAL A 194 15.71 -25.46 3.88
CA VAL A 194 15.57 -24.73 5.14
C VAL A 194 16.75 -23.78 5.32
N GLU A 195 16.47 -22.50 5.53
CA GLU A 195 17.46 -21.45 5.74
C GLU A 195 17.35 -20.91 7.17
N LEU A 196 18.39 -21.11 7.98
CA LEU A 196 18.42 -20.74 9.40
C LEU A 196 19.84 -20.34 9.85
N SER A 197 19.96 -19.67 11.01
CA SER A 197 21.25 -19.35 11.65
C SER A 197 21.53 -20.31 12.80
N LYS A 198 22.81 -20.62 13.06
CA LYS A 198 23.20 -21.56 14.12
C LYS A 198 23.04 -20.95 15.52
N ASN A 199 23.48 -19.70 15.67
CA ASN A 199 23.45 -18.93 16.92
C ASN A 199 22.66 -17.63 16.77
N LEU A 200 22.38 -16.96 17.89
CA LEU A 200 21.77 -15.62 17.92
C LEU A 200 22.70 -14.54 17.34
N GLU A 201 24.00 -14.63 17.65
CA GLU A 201 25.02 -13.66 17.25
C GLU A 201 25.50 -13.83 15.81
N ASP A 202 25.26 -15.01 15.22
CA ASP A 202 25.70 -15.31 13.87
C ASP A 202 24.70 -14.77 12.83
N SER A 203 25.11 -13.72 12.13
CA SER A 203 24.34 -13.15 11.01
C SER A 203 24.33 -14.05 9.78
N ASN A 204 25.23 -15.04 9.67
CA ASN A 204 25.30 -15.93 8.52
C ASN A 204 24.22 -17.00 8.59
N ARG A 205 23.33 -16.97 7.60
CA ARG A 205 22.35 -18.01 7.36
C ARG A 205 22.94 -19.07 6.46
N PHE A 206 22.67 -20.33 6.77
CA PHE A 206 23.05 -21.46 5.93
C PHE A 206 21.81 -22.24 5.51
N ARG A 207 21.95 -23.03 4.44
CA ARG A 207 20.86 -23.77 3.82
C ARG A 207 21.03 -25.27 4.04
N ILE A 208 19.99 -25.91 4.57
CA ILE A 208 19.89 -27.35 4.77
C ILE A 208 18.84 -27.90 3.80
N LYS A 209 19.15 -29.01 3.14
CA LYS A 209 18.15 -29.75 2.34
C LYS A 209 17.57 -30.86 3.21
N ALA A 210 16.26 -30.84 3.42
CA ALA A 210 15.56 -31.81 4.24
C ALA A 210 14.42 -32.45 3.47
N LYS A 211 14.24 -33.76 3.65
CA LYS A 211 13.09 -34.49 3.11
C LYS A 211 11.91 -34.31 4.05
N THR A 212 10.71 -34.19 3.47
CA THR A 212 9.46 -34.12 4.22
C THR A 212 8.39 -34.95 3.54
N LEU A 213 7.38 -35.32 4.32
CA LEU A 213 6.12 -35.85 3.83
C LEU A 213 5.15 -34.68 3.59
N PRO A 214 4.36 -34.69 2.50
CA PRO A 214 3.39 -33.64 2.22
C PRO A 214 2.26 -33.55 3.24
N THR A 215 1.88 -34.68 3.84
CA THR A 215 0.72 -34.83 4.73
C THR A 215 1.04 -35.70 5.93
N GLY A 216 0.30 -35.50 7.03
CA GLY A 216 0.34 -36.36 8.21
C GLY A 216 1.33 -35.95 9.31
N ILE A 217 2.15 -34.93 9.07
CA ILE A 217 3.10 -34.40 10.06
C ILE A 217 3.00 -32.87 10.06
N THR A 218 2.89 -32.29 11.26
CA THR A 218 2.89 -30.85 11.44
C THR A 218 4.24 -30.26 11.04
N PHE A 219 4.24 -29.05 10.50
CA PHE A 219 5.47 -28.39 10.12
C PHE A 219 6.41 -28.20 11.33
N GLY A 220 5.87 -27.94 12.53
CA GLY A 220 6.65 -27.80 13.76
C GLY A 220 7.39 -29.08 14.16
N ASP A 221 6.72 -30.24 14.12
CA ASP A 221 7.34 -31.52 14.44
C ASP A 221 8.38 -31.92 13.39
N TRP A 222 8.09 -31.67 12.12
CA TRP A 222 9.06 -31.85 11.04
C TRP A 222 10.31 -30.97 11.24
N PHE A 223 10.12 -29.69 11.59
CA PHE A 223 11.24 -28.78 11.85
C PHE A 223 12.12 -29.27 13.00
N TYR A 224 11.51 -29.72 14.10
CA TYR A 224 12.24 -30.31 15.23
C TYR A 224 13.10 -31.50 14.78
N ARG A 225 12.51 -32.44 14.03
CA ARG A 225 13.25 -33.59 13.49
C ARG A 225 14.42 -33.18 12.59
N VAL A 226 14.23 -32.19 11.73
CA VAL A 226 15.30 -31.70 10.83
C VAL A 226 16.48 -31.13 11.64
N VAL A 227 16.18 -30.39 12.71
CA VAL A 227 17.22 -29.85 13.59
C VAL A 227 17.94 -30.97 14.36
N ASP A 228 17.20 -31.93 14.90
CA ASP A 228 17.77 -33.07 15.62
C ASP A 228 18.67 -33.94 14.72
N ASP A 229 18.19 -34.31 13.53
CA ASP A 229 18.95 -35.07 12.54
C ASP A 229 20.23 -34.33 12.09
N TYR A 230 20.15 -32.99 11.95
CA TYR A 230 21.31 -32.17 11.61
C TYR A 230 22.33 -32.14 12.74
N ASN A 231 21.88 -31.94 13.98
CA ASN A 231 22.73 -31.87 15.17
C ASN A 231 23.42 -33.22 15.43
N HIS A 232 22.71 -34.34 15.24
CA HIS A 232 23.30 -35.67 15.36
C HIS A 232 24.41 -35.92 14.33
N LYS A 233 24.21 -35.46 13.08
CA LYS A 233 25.22 -35.58 12.00
C LYS A 233 26.39 -34.60 12.15
N ASN A 234 26.20 -33.47 12.82
CA ASN A 234 27.17 -32.38 12.93
C ASN A 234 27.39 -31.97 14.39
N PRO A 235 27.98 -32.82 15.23
CA PRO A 235 28.14 -32.54 16.67
C PRO A 235 29.01 -31.31 16.96
N ASN A 236 29.94 -30.95 16.06
CA ASN A 236 30.83 -29.80 16.21
C ASN A 236 30.19 -28.46 15.81
N SER A 237 28.97 -28.47 15.26
CA SER A 237 28.33 -27.30 14.68
C SER A 237 26.82 -27.38 14.83
N VAL A 238 26.34 -27.41 16.07
CA VAL A 238 24.92 -27.60 16.39
C VAL A 238 24.09 -26.33 16.18
N ILE A 239 22.81 -26.53 15.93
CA ILE A 239 21.78 -25.51 15.92
C ILE A 239 21.17 -25.45 17.32
N HIS A 240 21.32 -24.32 18.00
CA HIS A 240 20.80 -24.15 19.36
C HIS A 240 19.30 -23.83 19.34
N LEU A 241 18.47 -24.70 19.92
CA LEU A 241 17.03 -24.45 20.09
C LEU A 241 16.71 -23.74 21.41
N THR A 242 17.61 -23.81 22.38
CA THR A 242 17.50 -23.19 23.71
C THR A 242 18.66 -22.25 23.96
N ASP A 243 18.44 -21.27 24.82
CA ASP A 243 19.42 -20.32 25.29
C ASP A 243 20.36 -20.90 26.36
N GLU A 244 21.37 -20.12 26.78
CA GLU A 244 22.30 -20.49 27.86
C GLU A 244 21.59 -20.80 29.19
N THR A 245 20.45 -20.15 29.42
CA THR A 245 19.56 -20.35 30.59
C THR A 245 18.62 -21.55 30.43
N ARG A 246 18.73 -22.33 29.35
CA ARG A 246 17.83 -23.43 28.95
C ARG A 246 16.41 -23.01 28.60
N GLU A 247 16.16 -21.72 28.36
CA GLU A 247 14.87 -21.27 27.82
C GLU A 247 14.80 -21.50 26.31
N SER A 248 13.68 -22.00 25.81
CA SER A 248 13.50 -22.27 24.37
C SER A 248 13.35 -20.98 23.58
N TYR A 249 14.04 -20.88 22.44
CA TYR A 249 13.84 -19.79 21.51
C TYR A 249 12.49 -19.88 20.80
N TYR A 250 11.94 -18.71 20.46
CA TYR A 250 10.77 -18.58 19.61
C TYR A 250 11.17 -18.53 18.15
N TRP A 251 10.47 -19.27 17.31
CA TRP A 251 10.72 -19.34 15.87
C TRP A 251 9.51 -18.92 15.07
N ILE A 252 9.75 -18.16 14.00
CA ILE A 252 8.78 -17.90 12.95
C ILE A 252 9.27 -18.50 11.64
N PHE A 253 8.32 -18.96 10.84
CA PHE A 253 8.57 -19.67 9.60
C PHE A 253 7.86 -18.96 8.45
N TYR A 254 8.57 -18.75 7.35
CA TYR A 254 7.98 -18.19 6.15
C TYR A 254 8.64 -18.73 4.89
N THR A 255 7.86 -18.94 3.83
CA THR A 255 8.41 -19.28 2.52
C THR A 255 8.80 -18.01 1.75
N LYS A 256 9.85 -18.13 0.94
CA LYS A 256 10.25 -17.12 -0.04
C LYS A 256 10.43 -17.79 -1.40
N LYS A 257 9.48 -17.57 -2.32
CA LYS A 257 9.54 -18.15 -3.68
C LYS A 257 10.46 -17.37 -4.62
N SER A 258 10.57 -16.05 -4.47
CA SER A 258 11.39 -15.19 -5.32
C SER A 258 11.71 -13.86 -4.62
N PHE A 259 12.64 -13.06 -5.18
CA PHE A 259 12.93 -11.71 -4.70
C PHE A 259 11.71 -10.78 -4.75
N PHE A 260 10.80 -10.97 -5.72
CA PHE A 260 9.59 -10.16 -5.90
C PHE A 260 8.33 -10.75 -5.26
N SER A 261 8.40 -11.95 -4.68
CA SER A 261 7.24 -12.58 -4.05
C SER A 261 7.17 -12.17 -2.58
N PHE A 262 5.96 -11.84 -2.11
CA PHE A 262 5.70 -11.62 -0.69
C PHE A 262 6.04 -12.89 0.10
N ARG A 263 6.60 -12.69 1.29
CA ARG A 263 6.84 -13.78 2.24
C ARG A 263 5.49 -14.35 2.64
N LYS A 264 5.35 -15.67 2.63
CA LYS A 264 4.14 -16.33 3.11
C LYS A 264 4.44 -16.98 4.45
N TYR A 265 3.71 -16.60 5.49
CA TYR A 265 3.77 -17.24 6.79
C TYR A 265 3.42 -18.73 6.68
N ILE A 266 4.13 -19.55 7.46
CA ILE A 266 3.89 -20.98 7.62
C ILE A 266 3.34 -21.18 9.03
N ASP A 267 2.14 -21.75 9.14
CA ASP A 267 1.58 -22.19 10.40
C ASP A 267 2.25 -23.51 10.81
N PHE A 268 2.88 -23.54 11.98
CA PHE A 268 3.61 -24.72 12.44
C PHE A 268 2.69 -25.87 12.87
N ASP A 269 1.42 -25.58 13.17
CA ASP A 269 0.42 -26.58 13.55
C ASP A 269 -0.15 -27.35 12.34
N GLN A 270 0.07 -26.82 11.13
CA GLN A 270 -0.44 -27.38 9.87
C GLN A 270 0.62 -28.20 9.14
N ASP A 271 0.18 -29.08 8.25
CA ASP A 271 1.09 -29.86 7.41
C ASP A 271 1.64 -29.04 6.22
N ILE A 272 2.51 -29.66 5.42
CA ILE A 272 3.16 -29.03 4.26
C ILE A 272 2.14 -28.64 3.17
N THR A 273 1.12 -29.47 2.97
CA THR A 273 0.09 -29.29 1.93
C THR A 273 -0.87 -28.17 2.29
N GLU A 274 -1.33 -28.11 3.54
CA GLU A 274 -2.18 -27.05 4.09
C GLU A 274 -1.46 -25.70 4.05
N ASN A 275 -0.17 -25.67 4.38
CA ASN A 275 0.68 -24.50 4.22
C ASN A 275 0.97 -24.15 2.75
N ARG A 276 0.50 -24.94 1.78
CA ARG A 276 0.73 -24.79 0.32
C ARG A 276 2.21 -24.61 -0.02
N ILE A 277 3.08 -25.36 0.66
CA ILE A 277 4.52 -25.40 0.40
C ILE A 277 4.73 -26.37 -0.77
N SER A 278 5.52 -25.95 -1.75
CA SER A 278 5.86 -26.75 -2.93
C SER A 278 7.25 -27.37 -2.81
N GLU A 279 7.52 -28.41 -3.58
CA GLU A 279 8.84 -29.01 -3.62
C GLU A 279 9.91 -27.98 -4.02
N ASN A 280 11.08 -28.06 -3.40
CA ASN A 280 12.21 -27.15 -3.52
C ASN A 280 11.97 -25.72 -3.00
N ASP A 281 10.82 -25.42 -2.37
CA ASP A 281 10.60 -24.12 -1.75
C ASP A 281 11.67 -23.82 -0.68
N VAL A 282 11.98 -22.53 -0.55
CA VAL A 282 12.89 -22.02 0.48
C VAL A 282 12.07 -21.60 1.69
N VAL A 283 12.24 -22.37 2.77
CA VAL A 283 11.68 -22.12 4.08
C VAL A 283 12.71 -21.35 4.90
N ILE A 284 12.35 -20.16 5.35
CA ILE A 284 13.22 -19.34 6.18
C ILE A 284 12.75 -19.44 7.62
N CYS A 285 13.64 -19.90 8.50
CA CYS A 285 13.39 -20.01 9.94
C CYS A 285 14.14 -18.88 10.65
N LYS A 286 13.40 -18.03 11.37
CA LYS A 286 13.97 -16.89 12.08
C LYS A 286 13.64 -16.97 13.56
N ARG A 287 14.65 -16.80 14.42
CA ARG A 287 14.46 -16.63 15.86
C ARG A 287 13.86 -15.25 16.18
N VAL A 288 12.97 -15.20 17.18
CA VAL A 288 12.34 -13.98 17.71
C VAL A 288 12.80 -13.79 19.16
N ILE A 289 13.39 -12.63 19.46
CA ILE A 289 14.05 -12.34 20.76
C ILE A 289 13.10 -11.57 21.71
N GLN A 290 12.08 -10.90 21.18
CA GLN A 290 11.13 -10.11 21.94
C GLN A 290 9.71 -10.44 21.50
N HIS A 291 9.05 -11.32 22.24
CA HIS A 291 7.60 -11.30 22.38
C HIS A 291 7.29 -10.37 23.55
N GLU A 292 7.05 -9.08 23.29
CA GLU A 292 6.28 -8.27 24.22
C GLU A 292 4.82 -8.42 23.82
N GLU A 293 4.09 -9.29 24.52
CA GLU A 293 2.64 -9.18 24.56
C GLU A 293 2.31 -7.92 25.38
N GLU A 294 1.66 -6.94 24.75
CA GLU A 294 1.12 -5.78 25.48
C GLU A 294 0.23 -6.27 26.63
N GLY A 295 0.66 -6.05 27.87
CA GLY A 295 -0.14 -6.31 29.08
C GLY A 295 0.47 -7.28 30.10
N VAL A 296 1.50 -8.05 29.76
CA VAL A 296 2.17 -8.94 30.73
C VAL A 296 3.43 -8.27 31.28
N ARG A 297 3.30 -7.63 32.45
CA ARG A 297 4.46 -7.10 33.19
C ARG A 297 5.33 -8.28 33.66
N LYS A 298 6.58 -8.34 33.22
CA LYS A 298 7.59 -9.21 33.84
C LYS A 298 7.73 -8.81 35.33
N PRO A 299 7.82 -9.78 36.27
CA PRO A 299 8.28 -9.46 37.61
C PRO A 299 9.69 -8.86 37.48
N GLN A 300 9.86 -7.65 38.01
CA GLN A 300 11.16 -7.01 38.14
C GLN A 300 12.05 -7.95 38.96
N GLN A 301 13.02 -8.59 38.30
CA GLN A 301 14.15 -9.20 39.00
C GLN A 301 14.97 -8.05 39.60
N ASN A 302 14.69 -7.76 40.87
CA ASN A 302 15.55 -6.92 41.68
C ASN A 302 16.90 -7.64 41.82
N THR A 303 17.92 -7.14 41.13
CA THR A 303 19.31 -7.46 41.44
C THR A 303 19.67 -6.70 42.72
N ILE A 304 20.05 -7.46 43.75
CA ILE A 304 20.81 -6.96 44.91
C ILE A 304 22.28 -6.93 44.51
#